data_AF-A0A924ZUM9-F1
#
_entry.id   AF-A0A924ZUM9-F1
#
_cell.length_a   1.000
_cell.length_b   1.000
_cell.length_c   1.000
_cell.angle_alpha   90.00
_cell.angle_beta   90.00
_cell.angle_gamma   90.00
#
_symmetry.space_group_name_H-M   'P 1'
#
loop_
_entity.id
_entity.type
_entity.pdbx_description
1 polymer ?
#
loop_
_entity_poly.entity_id
_entity_poly.type
_entity_poly.pdbx_seq_one_letter_code
_entity_poly.pdbx_strand_id
1 'polypeptide(L)'
;MKLSQLLELHHGQVTSNSVADNFGDGFLCQHNKIYSAIRAQAIGLGYSFSEDNNLHAMVLPFAHLEQIFSTKKIPMMNNVSVFDSLGKKLLKEIEWFDVEMGYKRNYLFHESCHVVARALLEKVPLENRILSLLFEESFANATELFAMVEANTKEHQIFFAANSYTIAFEDSDRLIQIIKKFGFEKCFQFTILAYLHSNLLYPTYTDKDFKLVTKFIFKKDLTQPEAQRIGFLAEMAFSLDEGFKYATRGLHFKLNNCSESDFSQLKKSYLNALLNSADTANLLDTLGKVFYI
;
A
#
# COMPACT_ATOMS: atom_id res chain seq x y z
N MET A 1 -0.79 23.67 9.16
CA MET A 1 -2.03 24.12 8.46
C MET A 1 -3.13 24.09 9.50
N LYS A 2 -4.01 25.09 9.53
CA LYS A 2 -5.03 25.17 10.58
C LYS A 2 -6.04 24.04 10.42
N LEU A 3 -6.48 23.46 11.54
CA LEU A 3 -7.43 22.36 11.54
C LEU A 3 -8.76 22.78 10.90
N SER A 4 -9.21 24.01 11.12
CA SER A 4 -10.40 24.57 10.45
C SER A 4 -10.33 24.52 8.92
N GLN A 5 -9.15 24.78 8.33
CA GLN A 5 -8.97 24.77 6.88
C GLN A 5 -9.01 23.34 6.33
N LEU A 6 -8.42 22.40 7.06
CA LEU A 6 -8.46 20.98 6.67
C LEU A 6 -9.88 20.41 6.76
N LEU A 7 -10.65 20.76 7.80
CA LEU A 7 -12.05 20.34 7.90
C LEU A 7 -12.90 20.92 6.78
N GLU A 8 -12.69 22.17 6.40
CA GLU A 8 -13.38 22.78 5.24
C GLU A 8 -13.10 22.01 3.95
N LEU A 9 -11.82 21.65 3.70
CA LEU A 9 -11.44 20.83 2.56
C LEU A 9 -12.05 19.43 2.60
N HIS A 10 -12.07 18.79 3.78
CA HIS A 10 -12.63 17.46 3.97
C HIS A 10 -14.15 17.44 3.71
N HIS A 11 -14.89 18.33 4.37
CA HIS A 11 -16.35 18.43 4.25
C HIS A 11 -16.80 18.86 2.84
N GLY A 12 -15.96 19.63 2.14
CA GLY A 12 -16.21 20.08 0.77
C GLY A 12 -16.07 18.99 -0.31
N GLN A 13 -15.58 17.79 0.02
CA GLN A 13 -15.15 16.81 -0.99
C GLN A 13 -15.71 15.39 -0.83
N VAL A 14 -16.96 15.26 -0.39
CA VAL A 14 -17.63 13.95 -0.34
C VAL A 14 -17.95 13.44 -1.75
N THR A 15 -17.54 12.21 -2.04
CA THR A 15 -17.82 11.47 -3.29
C THR A 15 -18.56 10.17 -2.99
N SER A 16 -19.11 9.52 -4.03
CA SER A 16 -19.75 8.20 -3.89
C SER A 16 -18.80 7.11 -3.41
N ASN A 17 -17.49 7.31 -3.58
CA ASN A 17 -16.46 6.31 -3.26
C ASN A 17 -15.71 6.61 -1.95
N SER A 18 -16.06 7.71 -1.29
CA SER A 18 -15.41 8.16 -0.07
C SER A 18 -16.25 7.90 1.18
N VAL A 19 -15.59 7.83 2.32
CA VAL A 19 -16.17 7.70 3.65
C VAL A 19 -16.10 9.06 4.33
N ALA A 20 -17.26 9.70 4.53
CA ALA A 20 -17.34 11.03 5.15
C ALA A 20 -16.76 11.04 6.57
N ASP A 21 -16.89 9.95 7.32
CA ASP A 21 -16.35 9.85 8.69
C ASP A 21 -14.85 9.49 8.77
N ASN A 22 -14.16 9.45 7.63
CA ASN A 22 -12.72 9.25 7.55
C ASN A 22 -12.02 10.52 7.04
N PHE A 23 -11.21 11.14 7.90
CA PHE A 23 -10.61 12.45 7.62
C PHE A 23 -9.76 12.43 6.35
N GLY A 24 -10.04 13.36 5.44
CA GLY A 24 -9.34 13.49 4.16
C GLY A 24 -9.69 12.46 3.08
N ASP A 25 -10.53 11.45 3.36
CA ASP A 25 -10.83 10.35 2.43
C ASP A 25 -11.45 10.84 1.11
N GLY A 26 -12.43 11.74 1.21
CA GLY A 26 -13.05 12.41 0.07
C GLY A 26 -12.06 13.18 -0.79
N PHE A 27 -11.17 13.93 -0.14
CA PHE A 27 -10.11 14.68 -0.83
C PHE A 27 -9.17 13.75 -1.59
N LEU A 28 -8.71 12.67 -0.96
CA LEU A 28 -7.83 11.70 -1.60
C LEU A 28 -8.50 11.00 -2.77
N CYS A 29 -9.79 10.65 -2.67
CA CYS A 29 -10.54 10.06 -3.77
C CYS A 29 -10.68 11.00 -4.98
N GLN A 30 -10.67 12.33 -4.78
CA GLN A 30 -10.76 13.32 -5.86
C GLN A 30 -9.40 13.68 -6.47
N HIS A 31 -8.36 13.81 -5.63
CA HIS A 31 -7.08 14.41 -6.05
C HIS A 31 -5.93 13.41 -6.18
N ASN A 32 -6.10 12.16 -5.73
CA ASN A 32 -5.11 11.09 -5.87
C ASN A 32 -5.67 9.95 -6.71
N LYS A 33 -5.20 9.81 -7.95
CA LYS A 33 -5.70 8.85 -8.94
C LYS A 33 -5.46 7.41 -8.50
N ILE A 34 -4.32 7.13 -7.90
CA ILE A 34 -3.97 5.79 -7.41
C ILE A 34 -4.90 5.41 -6.25
N TYR A 35 -5.09 6.33 -5.30
CA TYR A 35 -6.03 6.15 -4.18
C TYR A 35 -7.46 5.92 -4.69
N SER A 36 -7.91 6.77 -5.60
CA SER A 36 -9.25 6.73 -6.19
C SER A 36 -9.52 5.42 -6.93
N ALA A 37 -8.56 4.96 -7.75
CA ALA A 37 -8.70 3.71 -8.51
C ALA A 37 -8.85 2.49 -7.59
N ILE A 38 -8.02 2.39 -6.54
CA ILE A 38 -8.12 1.30 -5.57
C ILE A 38 -9.44 1.35 -4.81
N ARG A 39 -9.89 2.53 -4.39
CA ARG A 39 -11.17 2.68 -3.70
C ARG A 39 -12.36 2.30 -4.57
N ALA A 40 -12.37 2.74 -5.83
CA ALA A 40 -13.40 2.37 -6.79
C ALA A 40 -13.45 0.86 -7.03
N GLN A 41 -12.28 0.22 -7.16
CA GLN A 41 -12.17 -1.24 -7.32
C GLN A 41 -12.66 -2.00 -6.10
N ALA A 42 -12.24 -1.63 -4.89
CA ALA A 42 -12.69 -2.26 -3.65
C ALA A 42 -14.22 -2.21 -3.50
N ILE A 43 -14.81 -1.04 -3.75
CA ILE A 43 -16.27 -0.86 -3.75
C ILE A 43 -16.93 -1.69 -4.86
N GLY A 44 -16.36 -1.70 -6.06
CA GLY A 44 -16.83 -2.51 -7.19
C GLY A 44 -16.81 -4.02 -6.92
N LEU A 45 -15.92 -4.49 -6.05
CA LEU A 45 -15.86 -5.88 -5.56
C LEU A 45 -16.91 -6.18 -4.47
N GLY A 46 -17.70 -5.18 -4.09
CA GLY A 46 -18.77 -5.26 -3.10
C GLY A 46 -18.29 -5.06 -1.66
N TYR A 47 -17.12 -4.47 -1.44
CA TYR A 47 -16.66 -4.12 -0.10
C TYR A 47 -17.30 -2.82 0.38
N SER A 48 -17.57 -2.76 1.68
CA SER A 48 -18.03 -1.56 2.39
C SER A 48 -17.09 -1.23 3.54
N PHE A 49 -17.13 0.00 4.03
CA PHE A 49 -16.38 0.44 5.21
C PHE A 49 -17.32 0.45 6.42
N SER A 50 -16.89 -0.11 7.55
CA SER A 50 -17.76 -0.25 8.73
C SER A 50 -17.03 -0.01 10.04
N GLU A 51 -17.74 0.58 11.00
CA GLU A 51 -17.31 0.68 12.40
C GLU A 51 -17.58 -0.61 13.19
N ASP A 52 -18.30 -1.58 12.61
CA ASP A 52 -18.55 -2.88 13.24
C ASP A 52 -17.24 -3.61 13.52
N ASN A 53 -17.06 -4.09 14.76
CA ASN A 53 -15.88 -4.83 15.21
C ASN A 53 -14.53 -4.08 15.05
N ASN A 54 -14.55 -2.76 14.88
CA ASN A 54 -13.33 -1.96 14.70
C ASN A 54 -12.34 -2.08 15.88
N LEU A 55 -12.83 -2.26 17.11
CA LEU A 55 -11.99 -2.44 18.30
C LEU A 55 -11.05 -3.64 18.17
N HIS A 56 -11.52 -4.75 17.58
CA HIS A 56 -10.68 -5.93 17.39
C HIS A 56 -9.63 -5.68 16.31
N ALA A 57 -10.00 -5.01 15.21
CA ALA A 57 -9.07 -4.59 14.16
C ALA A 57 -7.99 -3.62 14.69
N MET A 58 -8.34 -2.75 15.63
CA MET A 58 -7.39 -1.82 16.25
C MET A 58 -6.37 -2.50 17.15
N VAL A 59 -6.76 -3.59 17.82
CA VAL A 59 -5.90 -4.30 18.77
C VAL A 59 -4.96 -5.26 18.05
N LEU A 60 -5.46 -5.97 17.03
CA LEU A 60 -4.67 -6.96 16.29
C LEU A 60 -5.04 -6.96 14.79
N PRO A 61 -4.62 -5.93 14.03
CA PRO A 61 -5.05 -5.73 12.63
C PRO A 61 -4.70 -6.93 11.74
N PHE A 62 -3.52 -7.53 11.92
CA PHE A 62 -3.06 -8.69 11.12
C PHE A 62 -3.93 -9.94 11.26
N ALA A 63 -4.74 -10.03 12.31
CA ALA A 63 -5.67 -11.14 12.50
C ALA A 63 -7.02 -10.92 11.80
N HIS A 64 -7.29 -9.72 11.27
CA HIS A 64 -8.59 -9.35 10.73
C HIS A 64 -8.71 -9.46 9.21
N LEU A 65 -7.62 -9.70 8.48
CA LEU A 65 -7.66 -9.70 7.02
C LEU A 65 -8.65 -10.76 6.45
N GLU A 66 -8.67 -11.98 7.01
CA GLU A 66 -9.62 -13.02 6.57
C GLU A 66 -11.08 -12.71 6.97
N GLN A 67 -11.28 -11.92 8.04
CA GLN A 67 -12.61 -11.40 8.40
C GLN A 67 -13.07 -10.33 7.40
N ILE A 68 -12.16 -9.45 6.95
CA ILE A 68 -12.45 -8.45 5.91
C ILE A 68 -12.95 -9.16 4.65
N PHE A 69 -12.24 -10.20 4.18
CA PHE A 69 -12.64 -10.95 2.98
C PHE A 69 -13.99 -11.66 3.13
N SER A 70 -14.21 -12.34 4.25
CA SER A 70 -15.43 -13.13 4.46
C SER A 70 -16.68 -12.25 4.65
N THR A 71 -16.53 -11.10 5.33
CA THR A 71 -17.65 -10.18 5.61
C THR A 71 -17.83 -9.10 4.56
N LYS A 72 -16.83 -8.90 3.69
CA LYS A 72 -16.72 -7.76 2.78
C LYS A 72 -16.84 -6.39 3.48
N LYS A 73 -16.34 -6.31 4.72
CA LYS A 73 -16.31 -5.08 5.52
C LYS A 73 -14.88 -4.72 5.89
N ILE A 74 -14.41 -3.56 5.45
CA ILE A 74 -13.13 -2.99 5.84
C ILE A 74 -13.36 -2.17 7.13
N PRO A 75 -12.65 -2.46 8.23
CA PRO A 75 -12.86 -1.79 9.50
C PRO A 75 -12.40 -0.33 9.45
N MET A 76 -13.20 0.56 10.03
CA MET A 76 -12.92 1.98 10.17
C MET A 76 -13.33 2.49 11.55
N MET A 77 -12.85 3.67 11.90
CA MET A 77 -13.38 4.48 13.00
C MET A 77 -13.77 5.86 12.47
N ASN A 78 -14.84 6.41 13.02
CA ASN A 78 -15.11 7.83 12.86
C ASN A 78 -14.00 8.65 13.57
N ASN A 79 -13.08 9.20 12.78
CA ASN A 79 -11.99 10.03 13.27
C ASN A 79 -12.17 11.53 12.95
N VAL A 80 -13.33 11.90 12.39
CA VAL A 80 -13.69 13.28 12.03
C VAL A 80 -14.54 13.94 13.11
N SER A 81 -15.51 13.21 13.68
CA SER A 81 -16.46 13.73 14.67
C SER A 81 -15.80 14.38 15.89
N VAL A 82 -14.63 13.89 16.30
CA VAL A 82 -13.84 14.50 17.39
C VAL A 82 -13.44 15.93 17.07
N PHE A 83 -13.08 16.21 15.82
CA PHE A 83 -12.72 17.55 15.37
C PHE A 83 -13.96 18.44 15.22
N ASP A 84 -15.06 17.89 14.70
CA ASP A 84 -16.32 18.63 14.59
C ASP A 84 -16.91 19.02 15.96
N SER A 85 -16.59 18.26 17.00
CA SER A 85 -16.98 18.58 18.38
C SER A 85 -16.20 19.76 18.99
N LEU A 86 -15.07 20.15 18.38
CA LEU A 86 -14.28 21.28 18.84
C LEU A 86 -14.98 22.60 18.51
N GLY A 87 -14.98 23.54 19.46
CA GLY A 87 -15.54 24.87 19.23
C GLY A 87 -14.83 25.63 18.12
N LYS A 88 -15.57 26.41 17.31
CA LYS A 88 -15.04 27.19 16.16
C LYS A 88 -13.81 28.04 16.48
N LYS A 89 -13.72 28.58 17.70
CA LYS A 89 -12.55 29.36 18.14
C LYS A 89 -11.29 28.46 18.18
N LEU A 90 -11.40 27.30 18.80
CA LEU A 90 -10.29 26.37 18.99
C LEU A 90 -9.81 25.81 17.64
N LEU A 91 -10.72 25.47 16.73
CA LEU A 91 -10.38 24.99 15.38
C LEU A 91 -9.53 25.99 14.56
N LYS A 92 -9.65 27.29 14.82
CA LYS A 92 -8.86 28.34 14.15
C LYS A 92 -7.49 28.54 14.79
N GLU A 93 -7.31 28.12 16.04
CA GLU A 93 -6.06 28.24 16.78
C GLU A 93 -5.17 27.01 16.54
N ILE A 94 -5.76 25.81 16.59
CA ILE A 94 -5.09 24.52 16.43
C ILE A 94 -4.58 24.31 14.99
N GLU A 95 -3.37 23.78 14.89
CA GLU A 95 -2.76 23.25 13.67
C GLU A 95 -2.74 21.73 13.66
N TRP A 96 -2.66 21.15 12.45
CA TRP A 96 -2.50 19.70 12.29
C TRP A 96 -1.37 19.12 13.14
N PHE A 97 -0.24 19.82 13.20
CA PHE A 97 0.94 19.40 13.97
C PHE A 97 0.62 19.23 15.47
N ASP A 98 -0.32 19.99 16.02
CA ASP A 98 -0.70 19.90 17.44
C ASP A 98 -1.47 18.61 17.76
N VAL A 99 -2.11 17.99 16.76
CA VAL A 99 -2.97 16.81 16.95
C VAL A 99 -2.42 15.54 16.29
N GLU A 100 -1.50 15.66 15.33
CA GLU A 100 -1.00 14.56 14.50
C GLU A 100 -0.51 13.35 15.30
N MET A 101 0.22 13.58 16.40
CA MET A 101 0.74 12.49 17.24
C MET A 101 -0.34 11.74 18.02
N GLY A 102 -1.44 12.41 18.38
CA GLY A 102 -2.57 11.82 19.10
C GLY A 102 -3.68 11.31 18.19
N TYR A 103 -3.60 11.61 16.89
CA TYR A 103 -4.62 11.30 15.91
C TYR A 103 -4.63 9.81 15.57
N LYS A 104 -5.81 9.17 15.68
CA LYS A 104 -5.98 7.78 15.29
C LYS A 104 -6.30 7.67 13.79
N ARG A 105 -5.34 7.13 13.04
CA ARG A 105 -5.46 6.88 11.60
C ARG A 105 -6.37 5.70 11.31
N ASN A 106 -7.03 5.74 10.15
CA ASN A 106 -7.60 4.57 9.50
C ASN A 106 -6.69 4.18 8.34
N TYR A 107 -6.50 2.88 8.12
CA TYR A 107 -5.67 2.36 7.03
C TYR A 107 -6.52 1.78 5.90
N LEU A 108 -7.66 2.43 5.62
CA LEU A 108 -8.65 1.94 4.65
C LEU A 108 -8.05 1.73 3.28
N PHE A 109 -7.07 2.55 2.90
CA PHE A 109 -6.40 2.46 1.62
C PHE A 109 -5.54 1.19 1.51
N HIS A 110 -4.74 0.91 2.54
CA HIS A 110 -3.91 -0.28 2.61
C HIS A 110 -4.77 -1.56 2.57
N GLU A 111 -5.81 -1.62 3.40
CA GLU A 111 -6.75 -2.76 3.40
C GLU A 111 -7.50 -2.89 2.08
N SER A 112 -7.83 -1.75 1.44
CA SER A 112 -8.41 -1.76 0.08
C SER A 112 -7.44 -2.34 -0.95
N CYS A 113 -6.13 -2.11 -0.80
CA CYS A 113 -5.14 -2.73 -1.69
C CYS A 113 -5.13 -4.26 -1.53
N HIS A 114 -5.23 -4.78 -0.31
CA HIS A 114 -5.32 -6.23 -0.09
C HIS A 114 -6.54 -6.86 -0.75
N VAL A 115 -7.72 -6.27 -0.60
CA VAL A 115 -8.94 -6.84 -1.21
C VAL A 115 -8.87 -6.83 -2.74
N VAL A 116 -8.28 -5.78 -3.33
CA VAL A 116 -8.04 -5.71 -4.77
C VAL A 116 -7.01 -6.75 -5.21
N ALA A 117 -5.88 -6.86 -4.51
CA ALA A 117 -4.85 -7.84 -4.82
C ALA A 117 -5.37 -9.27 -4.75
N ARG A 118 -6.10 -9.62 -3.68
CA ARG A 118 -6.71 -10.95 -3.49
C ARG A 118 -7.64 -11.30 -4.65
N ALA A 119 -8.53 -10.38 -5.04
CA ALA A 119 -9.46 -10.59 -6.16
C ALA A 119 -8.75 -10.75 -7.53
N LEU A 120 -7.58 -10.15 -7.71
CA LEU A 120 -6.78 -10.32 -8.92
C LEU A 120 -5.99 -11.63 -8.91
N LEU A 121 -5.44 -12.02 -7.75
CA LEU A 121 -4.77 -13.30 -7.56
C LEU A 121 -5.74 -14.49 -7.68
N GLU A 122 -7.04 -14.33 -7.38
CA GLU A 122 -8.04 -15.35 -7.69
C GLU A 122 -8.21 -15.59 -9.20
N LYS A 123 -7.95 -14.58 -10.04
CA LYS A 123 -8.03 -14.68 -11.51
C LYS A 123 -6.73 -15.20 -12.13
N VAL A 124 -5.60 -14.91 -11.49
CA VAL A 124 -4.26 -15.37 -11.89
C VAL A 124 -3.62 -16.09 -10.71
N PRO A 125 -4.09 -17.31 -10.37
CA PRO A 125 -3.68 -17.99 -9.15
C PRO A 125 -2.22 -18.39 -9.19
N LEU A 126 -1.51 -18.10 -8.11
CA LEU A 126 -0.19 -18.66 -7.86
C LEU A 126 -0.34 -19.98 -7.12
N GLU A 127 0.42 -21.00 -7.52
CA GLU A 127 0.35 -22.34 -6.91
C GLU A 127 0.70 -22.33 -5.41
N ASN A 128 1.51 -21.35 -4.99
CA ASN A 128 1.97 -21.23 -3.60
C ASN A 128 1.16 -20.18 -2.83
N ARG A 129 0.46 -20.62 -1.79
CA ARG A 129 -0.36 -19.75 -0.91
C ARG A 129 0.48 -18.69 -0.20
N ILE A 130 1.65 -19.04 0.33
CA ILE A 130 2.55 -18.09 0.99
C ILE A 130 2.96 -17.00 0.03
N LEU A 131 3.34 -17.36 -1.20
CA LEU A 131 3.70 -16.41 -2.23
C LEU A 131 2.54 -15.45 -2.55
N SER A 132 1.31 -15.96 -2.63
CA SER A 132 0.11 -15.13 -2.84
C SER A 132 -0.08 -14.10 -1.72
N LEU A 133 0.02 -14.53 -0.45
CA LEU A 133 -0.09 -13.65 0.70
C LEU A 133 1.00 -12.56 0.70
N LEU A 134 2.24 -12.94 0.37
CA LEU A 134 3.34 -11.98 0.28
C LEU A 134 3.15 -10.98 -0.87
N PHE A 135 2.56 -11.42 -2.00
CA PHE A 135 2.20 -10.51 -3.10
C PHE A 135 1.14 -9.50 -2.70
N GLU A 136 0.14 -9.89 -1.90
CA GLU A 136 -0.89 -8.97 -1.42
C GLU A 136 -0.27 -7.83 -0.60
N GLU A 137 0.62 -8.15 0.34
CA GLU A 137 1.37 -7.16 1.13
C GLU A 137 2.27 -6.31 0.25
N SER A 138 3.05 -6.93 -0.64
CA SER A 138 3.96 -6.21 -1.54
C SER A 138 3.22 -5.28 -2.50
N PHE A 139 2.03 -5.66 -2.95
CA PHE A 139 1.16 -4.80 -3.73
C PHE A 139 0.65 -3.62 -2.90
N ALA A 140 0.19 -3.85 -1.67
CA ALA A 140 -0.27 -2.79 -0.78
C ALA A 140 0.84 -1.76 -0.51
N ASN A 141 2.04 -2.21 -0.10
CA ASN A 141 3.15 -1.30 0.17
C ASN A 141 3.60 -0.54 -1.10
N ALA A 142 3.70 -1.22 -2.25
CA ALA A 142 4.04 -0.57 -3.50
C ALA A 142 2.99 0.48 -3.92
N THR A 143 1.71 0.16 -3.72
CA THR A 143 0.60 1.05 -4.08
C THR A 143 0.61 2.30 -3.21
N GLU A 144 0.83 2.18 -1.91
CA GLU A 144 0.99 3.33 -1.01
C GLU A 144 2.20 4.20 -1.40
N LEU A 145 3.35 3.57 -1.67
CA LEU A 145 4.56 4.32 -2.08
C LEU A 145 4.32 5.15 -3.35
N PHE A 146 3.63 4.58 -4.34
CA PHE A 146 3.35 5.30 -5.58
C PHE A 146 2.21 6.29 -5.44
N ALA A 147 1.18 6.03 -4.62
CA ALA A 147 0.14 7.02 -4.34
C ALA A 147 0.71 8.28 -3.67
N MET A 148 1.74 8.12 -2.82
CA MET A 148 2.41 9.24 -2.16
C MET A 148 2.97 10.28 -3.15
N VAL A 149 3.40 9.87 -4.35
CA VAL A 149 3.98 10.81 -5.34
C VAL A 149 2.98 11.82 -5.86
N GLU A 150 1.70 11.52 -5.76
CA GLU A 150 0.64 12.45 -6.16
C GLU A 150 0.35 13.48 -5.07
N ALA A 151 0.81 13.25 -3.83
CA ALA A 151 0.64 14.17 -2.70
C ALA A 151 1.62 15.36 -2.76
N ASN A 152 1.31 16.32 -3.64
CA ASN A 152 2.21 17.42 -4.00
C ASN A 152 1.91 18.77 -3.30
N THR A 153 0.80 18.88 -2.57
CA THR A 153 0.49 20.04 -1.71
C THR A 153 0.50 19.64 -0.23
N LYS A 154 0.57 20.65 0.65
CA LYS A 154 0.67 20.43 2.10
C LYS A 154 -0.57 19.71 2.65
N GLU A 155 -1.77 20.13 2.24
CA GLU A 155 -3.03 19.50 2.61
C GLU A 155 -3.12 18.06 2.10
N HIS A 156 -2.64 17.81 0.88
CA HIS A 156 -2.63 16.47 0.30
C HIS A 156 -1.70 15.54 1.07
N GLN A 157 -0.50 16.00 1.42
CA GLN A 157 0.44 15.26 2.25
C GLN A 157 -0.13 14.95 3.64
N ILE A 158 -0.80 15.92 4.28
CA ILE A 158 -1.48 15.74 5.57
C ILE A 158 -2.56 14.66 5.46
N PHE A 159 -3.47 14.76 4.49
CA PHE A 159 -4.52 13.77 4.33
C PHE A 159 -3.97 12.40 3.96
N PHE A 160 -2.95 12.33 3.11
CA PHE A 160 -2.32 11.06 2.75
C PHE A 160 -1.66 10.40 3.97
N ALA A 161 -0.90 11.16 4.76
CA ALA A 161 -0.27 10.68 6.00
C ALA A 161 -1.30 10.21 7.04
N ALA A 162 -2.48 10.82 7.08
CA ALA A 162 -3.58 10.40 7.95
C ALA A 162 -4.23 9.06 7.53
N ASN A 163 -3.95 8.57 6.31
CA ASN A 163 -4.62 7.43 5.67
C ASN A 163 -3.68 6.32 5.17
N SER A 164 -2.37 6.46 5.35
CA SER A 164 -1.34 5.59 4.80
C SER A 164 -0.35 5.13 5.88
N TYR A 165 0.20 3.92 5.72
CA TYR A 165 1.37 3.46 6.48
C TYR A 165 2.68 4.02 5.93
N THR A 166 2.76 4.18 4.61
CA THR A 166 3.99 4.62 3.93
C THR A 166 4.02 6.14 3.81
N ILE A 167 5.02 6.76 4.43
CA ILE A 167 5.23 8.21 4.42
C ILE A 167 6.73 8.49 4.25
N ALA A 168 7.13 9.02 3.09
CA ALA A 168 8.49 9.39 2.73
C ALA A 168 8.48 10.56 1.73
N PHE A 169 7.80 11.66 2.09
CA PHE A 169 7.57 12.79 1.18
C PHE A 169 8.87 13.45 0.70
N GLU A 170 9.94 13.38 1.50
CA GLU A 170 11.29 13.83 1.17
C GLU A 170 11.87 13.15 -0.08
N ASP A 171 11.39 11.96 -0.41
CA ASP A 171 11.86 11.14 -1.54
C ASP A 171 10.96 11.26 -2.78
N SER A 172 9.85 11.99 -2.69
CA SER A 172 8.83 12.11 -3.75
C SER A 172 9.41 12.61 -5.07
N ASP A 173 10.21 13.68 -5.05
CA ASP A 173 10.85 14.25 -6.24
C ASP A 173 11.75 13.22 -6.95
N ARG A 174 12.52 12.45 -6.19
CA ARG A 174 13.40 11.42 -6.73
C ARG A 174 12.59 10.30 -7.37
N LEU A 175 11.50 9.87 -6.72
CA LEU A 175 10.59 8.85 -7.24
C LEU A 175 9.90 9.33 -8.53
N ILE A 176 9.41 10.57 -8.59
CA ILE A 176 8.83 11.19 -9.79
C ILE A 176 9.83 11.18 -10.95
N GLN A 177 11.10 11.52 -10.71
CA GLN A 177 12.13 11.51 -11.75
C GLN A 177 12.42 10.09 -12.28
N ILE A 178 12.39 9.09 -11.40
CA ILE A 178 12.55 7.68 -11.78
C ILE A 178 11.37 7.23 -12.63
N ILE A 179 10.14 7.48 -12.19
CA ILE A 179 8.90 7.16 -12.91
C ILE A 179 8.90 7.83 -14.29
N LYS A 180 9.27 9.12 -14.38
CA LYS A 180 9.34 9.85 -15.65
C LYS A 180 10.36 9.23 -16.63
N LYS A 181 11.47 8.69 -16.12
CA LYS A 181 12.53 8.09 -16.96
C LYS A 181 12.18 6.68 -17.42
N PHE A 182 11.63 5.85 -16.54
CA PHE A 182 11.50 4.41 -16.77
C PHE A 182 10.05 3.95 -17.03
N GLY A 183 9.08 4.81 -16.79
CA GLY A 183 7.65 4.53 -16.90
C GLY A 183 7.08 3.99 -15.59
N PHE A 184 5.85 4.42 -15.27
CA PHE A 184 5.13 4.02 -14.06
C PHE A 184 5.04 2.50 -13.91
N GLU A 185 4.53 1.80 -14.93
CA GLU A 185 4.28 0.35 -14.87
C GLU A 185 5.54 -0.43 -14.50
N LYS A 186 6.67 -0.15 -15.16
CA LYS A 186 7.92 -0.87 -14.90
C LYS A 186 8.49 -0.57 -13.51
N CYS A 187 8.41 0.68 -13.07
CA CYS A 187 8.83 1.06 -11.72
C CYS A 187 7.96 0.36 -10.67
N PHE A 188 6.64 0.38 -10.87
CA PHE A 188 5.68 -0.24 -9.96
C PHE A 188 5.88 -1.75 -9.85
N GLN A 189 5.99 -2.45 -10.99
CA GLN A 189 6.27 -3.90 -11.02
C GLN A 189 7.60 -4.25 -10.36
N PHE A 190 8.66 -3.47 -10.61
CA PHE A 190 9.94 -3.65 -9.95
C PHE A 190 9.81 -3.48 -8.43
N THR A 191 9.11 -2.45 -7.98
CA THR A 191 8.88 -2.18 -6.56
C THR A 191 8.09 -3.29 -5.88
N ILE A 192 7.05 -3.86 -6.51
CA ILE A 192 6.35 -5.05 -5.99
C ILE A 192 7.34 -6.20 -5.74
N LEU A 193 8.21 -6.49 -6.72
CA LEU A 193 9.20 -7.56 -6.57
C LEU A 193 10.25 -7.25 -5.49
N ALA A 194 10.61 -5.98 -5.30
CA ALA A 194 11.49 -5.54 -4.22
C ALA A 194 10.85 -5.72 -2.83
N TYR A 195 9.58 -5.32 -2.65
CA TYR A 195 8.85 -5.62 -1.42
C TYR A 195 8.70 -7.13 -1.20
N LEU A 196 8.49 -7.91 -2.26
CA LEU A 196 8.41 -9.36 -2.14
C LEU A 196 9.73 -9.98 -1.67
N HIS A 197 10.86 -9.51 -2.20
CA HIS A 197 12.20 -9.92 -1.73
C HIS A 197 12.41 -9.54 -0.26
N SER A 198 12.01 -8.32 0.12
CA SER A 198 12.07 -7.82 1.50
C SER A 198 11.20 -8.65 2.45
N ASN A 199 9.97 -8.98 2.07
CA ASN A 199 9.02 -9.77 2.86
C ASN A 199 9.43 -11.25 2.97
N LEU A 200 10.27 -11.74 2.06
CA LEU A 200 10.97 -13.03 2.19
C LEU A 200 12.20 -12.97 3.13
N LEU A 201 12.38 -11.84 3.83
CA LEU A 201 13.45 -11.59 4.79
C LEU A 201 14.84 -11.65 4.15
N TYR A 202 14.96 -11.17 2.92
CA TYR A 202 16.27 -10.84 2.37
C TYR A 202 16.62 -9.40 2.79
N PRO A 203 17.84 -9.16 3.29
CA PRO A 203 18.23 -7.82 3.74
C PRO A 203 18.44 -6.85 2.57
N THR A 204 18.82 -7.37 1.41
CA THR A 204 19.01 -6.63 0.16
C THR A 204 19.10 -7.62 -0.99
N TYR A 205 19.08 -7.12 -2.23
CA TYR A 205 19.40 -7.91 -3.41
C TYR A 205 20.90 -8.20 -3.50
N THR A 206 21.25 -9.41 -3.96
CA THR A 206 22.58 -9.64 -4.53
C THR A 206 22.68 -8.99 -5.92
N ASP A 207 23.90 -8.69 -6.38
CA ASP A 207 24.11 -8.16 -7.74
C ASP A 207 23.49 -9.05 -8.83
N LYS A 208 23.55 -10.38 -8.62
CA LYS A 208 22.97 -11.37 -9.53
C LYS A 208 21.45 -11.25 -9.56
N ASP A 209 20.81 -11.22 -8.39
CA ASP A 209 19.36 -11.16 -8.27
C ASP A 209 18.82 -9.82 -8.78
N PHE A 210 19.49 -8.72 -8.45
CA PHE A 210 19.15 -7.39 -8.97
C PHE A 210 19.20 -7.35 -10.51
N LYS A 211 20.25 -7.90 -11.12
CA LYS A 211 20.36 -8.02 -12.58
C LYS A 211 19.26 -8.90 -13.17
N LEU A 212 18.93 -10.01 -12.53
CA LEU A 212 17.85 -10.90 -12.99
C LEU A 212 16.50 -10.18 -12.98
N VAL A 213 16.14 -9.53 -11.87
CA VAL A 213 14.87 -8.79 -11.73
C VAL A 213 14.80 -7.63 -12.71
N THR A 214 15.84 -6.81 -12.80
CA THR A 214 15.87 -5.66 -13.71
C THR A 214 15.82 -6.10 -15.17
N LYS A 215 16.53 -7.15 -15.56
CA LYS A 215 16.43 -7.70 -16.92
C LYS A 215 15.04 -8.24 -17.22
N PHE A 216 14.40 -8.89 -16.25
CA PHE A 216 13.03 -9.40 -16.40
C PHE A 216 12.01 -8.27 -16.62
N ILE A 217 12.09 -7.18 -15.85
CA ILE A 217 11.14 -6.05 -15.96
C ILE A 217 11.46 -5.13 -17.14
N PHE A 218 12.70 -4.69 -17.27
CA PHE A 218 13.10 -3.68 -18.26
C PHE A 218 13.43 -4.27 -19.63
N LYS A 219 13.53 -5.60 -19.74
CA LYS A 219 13.86 -6.35 -20.97
C LYS A 219 15.20 -5.95 -21.60
N LYS A 220 16.09 -5.33 -20.80
CA LYS A 220 17.44 -4.92 -21.18
C LYS A 220 18.35 -4.92 -19.97
N ASP A 221 19.66 -4.97 -20.20
CA ASP A 221 20.63 -4.68 -19.15
C ASP A 221 20.68 -3.17 -18.91
N LEU A 222 20.61 -2.76 -17.65
CA LEU A 222 20.67 -1.35 -17.26
C LEU A 222 22.13 -0.89 -17.20
N THR A 223 22.38 0.34 -17.68
CA THR A 223 23.66 1.02 -17.44
C THR A 223 23.86 1.27 -15.93
N GLN A 224 25.10 1.45 -15.47
CA GLN A 224 25.37 1.72 -14.05
C GLN A 224 24.55 2.91 -13.48
N PRO A 225 24.41 4.06 -14.18
CA PRO A 225 23.57 5.15 -13.68
C PRO A 225 22.06 4.82 -13.68
N GLU A 226 21.59 3.96 -14.59
CA GLU A 226 20.21 3.48 -14.56
C GLU A 226 19.98 2.52 -13.39
N ALA A 227 20.91 1.58 -13.18
CA ALA A 227 20.88 0.62 -12.09
C ALA A 227 20.87 1.32 -10.73
N GLN A 228 21.66 2.37 -10.53
CA GLN A 228 21.64 3.18 -9.29
C GLN A 228 20.29 3.85 -9.05
N ARG A 229 19.63 4.35 -10.10
CA ARG A 229 18.31 4.98 -9.97
C ARG A 229 17.22 3.96 -9.63
N ILE A 230 17.26 2.77 -10.25
CA ILE A 230 16.33 1.69 -9.92
C ILE A 230 16.63 1.08 -8.54
N GLY A 231 17.90 1.02 -8.15
CA GLY A 231 18.34 0.56 -6.84
C GLY A 231 17.69 1.34 -5.69
N PHE A 232 17.44 2.63 -5.89
CA PHE A 232 16.68 3.45 -4.93
C PHE A 232 15.29 2.89 -4.60
N LEU A 233 14.55 2.39 -5.60
CA LEU A 233 13.24 1.78 -5.37
C LEU A 233 13.35 0.54 -4.48
N ALA A 234 14.45 -0.21 -4.63
CA ALA A 234 14.72 -1.36 -3.80
C ALA A 234 15.09 -0.94 -2.37
N GLU A 235 15.92 0.11 -2.21
CA GLU A 235 16.26 0.69 -0.90
C GLU A 235 15.00 1.07 -0.11
N MET A 236 14.02 1.71 -0.77
CA MET A 236 12.73 2.05 -0.14
C MET A 236 11.92 0.81 0.27
N ALA A 237 12.01 -0.29 -0.47
CA ALA A 237 11.33 -1.53 -0.09
C ALA A 237 12.03 -2.28 1.06
N PHE A 238 13.36 -2.17 1.16
CA PHE A 238 14.14 -2.80 2.22
C PHE A 238 14.16 -2.00 3.53
N SER A 239 13.78 -0.72 3.51
CA SER A 239 13.63 0.10 4.73
C SER A 239 12.42 -0.28 5.59
N LEU A 240 11.56 -1.19 5.10
CA LEU A 240 10.45 -1.74 5.87
C LEU A 240 10.96 -2.40 7.17
N ASP A 241 10.34 -2.04 8.29
CA ASP A 241 10.75 -2.46 9.64
C ASP A 241 10.85 -3.99 9.76
N GLU A 242 11.94 -4.47 10.35
CA GLU A 242 12.15 -5.92 10.54
C GLU A 242 11.15 -6.50 11.53
N GLY A 243 10.83 -5.78 12.61
CA GLY A 243 9.85 -6.21 13.60
C GLY A 243 8.48 -6.46 12.95
N PHE A 244 8.03 -5.53 12.10
CA PHE A 244 6.84 -5.66 11.28
C PHE A 244 6.90 -6.91 10.40
N LYS A 245 7.98 -7.11 9.62
CA LYS A 245 8.13 -8.28 8.75
C LYS A 245 8.00 -9.60 9.51
N TYR A 246 8.63 -9.71 10.69
CA TYR A 246 8.55 -10.93 11.51
C TYR A 246 7.18 -11.11 12.17
N ALA A 247 6.60 -10.05 12.74
CA ALA A 247 5.33 -10.10 13.46
C ALA A 247 4.17 -10.43 12.52
N THR A 248 4.10 -9.73 11.38
CA THR A 248 3.07 -9.93 10.35
C THR A 248 3.17 -11.34 9.79
N ARG A 249 4.36 -11.80 9.39
CA ARG A 249 4.57 -13.16 8.88
C ARG A 249 4.15 -14.24 9.87
N GLY A 250 4.67 -14.17 11.10
CA GLY A 250 4.52 -15.25 12.08
C GLY A 250 3.07 -15.51 12.46
N LEU A 251 2.28 -14.45 12.67
CA LEU A 251 0.86 -14.58 12.97
C LEU A 251 0.04 -14.91 11.71
N HIS A 252 0.27 -14.19 10.62
CA HIS A 252 -0.53 -14.31 9.41
C HIS A 252 -0.41 -15.70 8.75
N PHE A 253 0.78 -16.29 8.76
CA PHE A 253 0.99 -17.65 8.25
C PHE A 253 0.28 -18.70 9.10
N LYS A 254 0.32 -18.57 10.43
CA LYS A 254 -0.40 -19.49 11.33
C LYS A 254 -1.91 -19.43 11.09
N LEU A 255 -2.47 -18.23 10.92
CA LEU A 255 -3.89 -18.05 10.61
C LEU A 255 -4.28 -18.65 9.23
N ASN A 256 -3.32 -18.71 8.30
CA ASN A 256 -3.51 -19.27 6.97
C ASN A 256 -2.99 -20.72 6.82
N ASN A 257 -2.72 -21.42 7.93
CA ASN A 257 -2.21 -22.81 7.93
C ASN A 257 -0.92 -23.01 7.11
N CYS A 258 -0.09 -21.98 7.00
CA CYS A 258 1.20 -22.01 6.32
C CYS A 258 2.31 -22.39 7.30
N SER A 259 3.22 -23.28 6.90
CA SER A 259 4.32 -23.73 7.75
C SER A 259 5.62 -22.95 7.49
N GLU A 260 6.48 -22.86 8.51
CA GLU A 260 7.83 -22.30 8.37
C GLU A 260 8.71 -23.13 7.42
N SER A 261 8.45 -24.44 7.29
CA SER A 261 9.11 -25.30 6.30
C SER A 261 8.76 -24.88 4.87
N ASP A 262 7.48 -24.61 4.59
CA ASP A 262 7.04 -24.18 3.25
C ASP A 262 7.63 -22.81 2.90
N PHE A 263 7.66 -21.89 3.87
CA PHE A 263 8.31 -20.59 3.71
C PHE A 263 9.82 -20.75 3.40
N SER A 264 10.51 -21.59 4.16
CA SER A 264 11.95 -21.83 3.97
C SER A 264 12.25 -22.47 2.61
N GLN A 265 11.36 -23.32 2.11
CA GLN A 265 11.48 -23.91 0.78
C GLN A 265 11.22 -22.89 -0.33
N LEU A 266 10.16 -22.09 -0.18
CA LEU A 266 9.85 -20.99 -1.10
C LEU A 266 11.06 -20.06 -1.22
N LYS A 267 11.56 -19.54 -0.09
CA LYS A 267 12.68 -18.59 -0.04
C LYS A 267 13.87 -19.04 -0.89
N LYS A 268 14.28 -20.31 -0.81
CA LYS A 268 15.45 -20.85 -1.54
C LYS A 268 15.34 -20.78 -3.07
N SER A 269 14.13 -20.82 -3.61
CA SER A 269 13.90 -21.00 -5.06
C SER A 269 12.98 -19.96 -5.68
N TYR A 270 12.38 -19.08 -4.86
CA TYR A 270 11.27 -18.23 -5.28
C TYR A 270 11.62 -17.37 -6.50
N LEU A 271 12.81 -16.76 -6.54
CA LEU A 271 13.12 -15.80 -7.58
C LEU A 271 13.21 -16.46 -8.96
N ASN A 272 13.90 -17.60 -9.05
CA ASN A 272 13.98 -18.33 -10.31
C ASN A 272 12.63 -18.94 -10.69
N ALA A 273 11.85 -19.45 -9.73
CA ALA A 273 10.52 -19.99 -10.01
C ALA A 273 9.57 -18.89 -10.53
N LEU A 274 9.62 -17.72 -9.88
CA LEU A 274 8.79 -16.56 -10.20
C LEU A 274 9.13 -15.99 -11.58
N LEU A 275 10.41 -15.71 -11.85
CA LEU A 275 10.81 -15.05 -13.10
C LEU A 275 10.72 -15.96 -14.34
N ASN A 276 10.67 -17.29 -14.15
CA ASN A 276 10.48 -18.25 -15.24
C ASN A 276 9.01 -18.63 -15.47
N SER A 277 8.09 -18.19 -14.61
CA SER A 277 6.66 -18.42 -14.79
C SER A 277 6.05 -17.38 -15.74
N ALA A 278 5.31 -17.85 -16.75
CA ALA A 278 4.53 -16.99 -17.63
C ALA A 278 3.43 -16.23 -16.87
N ASP A 279 2.88 -16.85 -15.82
CA ASP A 279 1.82 -16.28 -15.01
C ASP A 279 2.30 -15.07 -14.20
N THR A 280 3.58 -15.03 -13.80
CA THR A 280 4.17 -13.88 -13.10
C THR A 280 4.10 -12.62 -13.95
N ALA A 281 4.47 -12.70 -15.23
CA ALA A 281 4.45 -11.54 -16.11
C ALA A 281 3.01 -11.03 -16.30
N ASN A 282 2.06 -11.95 -16.48
CA ASN A 282 0.64 -11.64 -16.59
C ASN A 282 0.07 -11.02 -15.30
N LEU A 283 0.45 -11.58 -14.14
CA LEU A 283 0.04 -11.06 -12.83
C LEU A 283 0.57 -9.64 -12.62
N LEU A 284 1.86 -9.39 -12.85
CA LEU A 284 2.46 -8.06 -12.68
C LEU A 284 1.87 -7.03 -13.65
N ASP A 285 1.55 -7.44 -14.87
CA ASP A 285 0.83 -6.59 -15.84
C ASP A 285 -0.59 -6.27 -15.36
N THR A 286 -1.30 -7.28 -14.88
CA THR A 286 -2.66 -7.14 -14.32
C THR A 286 -2.67 -6.21 -13.11
N LEU A 287 -1.74 -6.38 -12.16
CA LEU A 287 -1.60 -5.53 -10.98
C LEU A 287 -1.23 -4.08 -11.35
N GLY A 288 -0.35 -3.89 -12.34
CA GLY A 288 0.05 -2.56 -12.81
C GLY A 288 -1.09 -1.80 -13.51
N LYS A 289 -2.04 -2.53 -14.12
CA LYS A 289 -3.16 -1.93 -14.87
C LYS A 289 -4.35 -1.52 -14.03
N VAL A 290 -4.35 -1.84 -12.73
CA VAL A 290 -5.43 -1.50 -11.79
C VAL A 290 -5.76 0.00 -11.77
N PHE A 291 -4.79 0.85 -12.12
CA PHE A 291 -4.91 2.31 -12.04
C PHE A 291 -5.40 3.01 -13.32
N TYR A 292 -5.68 2.27 -14.41
CA TYR A 292 -6.05 2.83 -15.72
C TYR A 292 -7.56 2.70 -16.04
N ILE A 293 -8.42 2.79 -15.03
CA ILE A 293 -9.89 2.63 -15.17
C ILE A 293 -10.58 3.99 -15.31
#